data_AF-A0A6N2KB71-F1
#
_entry.id   AF-A0A6N2KB71-F1
#
_cell.length_a   1.000
_cell.length_b   1.000
_cell.length_c   1.000
_cell.angle_alpha   90.00
_cell.angle_beta   90.00
_cell.angle_gamma   90.00
#
_symmetry.space_group_name_H-M   'P 1'
#
loop_
_entity.id
_entity.type
_entity.pdbx_description
1 polymer ?
#
loop_
_entity_poly.entity_id
_entity_poly.type
_entity_poly.pdbx_seq_one_letter_code
_entity_poly.pdbx_strand_id
1 'polypeptide(L)'
;MRYEPPVLESAAKPHTIINGKDVVNFASANYLGLTGHEKQLDSSTSAMEKYGVGSCGPRGFYGTIDVHLDCETRIAKFLGTPDSIIYSYGLATMFSTIPCFCKKGDIVVVDEGVHWGIQNGLYLSRRPHCAFQAQ
;
A
#
# COMPACT_ATOMS: atom_id res chain seq x y z
N MET A 1 9.85 -29.12 -9.22
CA MET A 1 10.97 -28.16 -9.32
C MET A 1 10.78 -27.15 -8.19
N ARG A 2 11.74 -26.99 -7.27
CA ARG A 2 11.63 -25.96 -6.23
C ARG A 2 11.92 -24.61 -6.89
N TYR A 3 10.96 -23.69 -6.81
CA TYR A 3 11.17 -22.32 -7.23
C TYR A 3 11.94 -21.59 -6.12
N GLU A 4 13.12 -21.08 -6.44
CA GLU A 4 13.90 -20.22 -5.56
C GLU A 4 13.73 -18.77 -6.02
N PRO A 5 13.17 -17.89 -5.19
CA PRO A 5 12.97 -16.50 -5.59
C PRO A 5 14.33 -15.80 -5.74
N PRO A 6 14.48 -14.91 -6.73
CA PRO A 6 15.69 -14.10 -6.87
C PRO A 6 15.90 -13.21 -5.64
N VAL A 7 17.15 -13.09 -5.20
CA VAL A 7 17.54 -12.26 -4.05
C VAL A 7 18.09 -10.94 -4.55
N LEU A 8 17.47 -9.85 -4.10
CA LEU A 8 17.93 -8.49 -4.33
C LEU A 8 18.94 -8.11 -3.24
N GLU A 9 20.15 -7.73 -3.63
CA GLU A 9 21.27 -7.45 -2.70
C GLU A 9 21.50 -5.96 -2.46
N SER A 10 20.76 -5.09 -3.15
CA SER A 10 20.82 -3.63 -3.02
C SER A 10 19.43 -3.00 -3.06
N ALA A 11 19.33 -1.68 -2.91
CA ALA A 11 18.07 -0.98 -3.14
C ALA A 11 17.53 -1.27 -4.56
N ALA A 12 16.21 -1.39 -4.71
CA ALA A 12 15.53 -1.64 -6.00
C ALA A 12 15.57 -0.42 -6.94
N LYS A 13 16.77 -0.03 -7.34
CA LYS A 13 17.07 1.05 -8.27
C LYS A 13 16.99 0.55 -9.73
N PRO A 14 17.02 1.45 -10.74
CA PRO A 14 17.05 1.06 -12.15
C PRO A 14 18.20 0.10 -12.51
N HIS A 15 19.37 0.25 -11.88
CA HIS A 15 20.46 -0.72 -11.91
C HIS A 15 20.64 -1.31 -10.51
N THR A 16 20.73 -2.63 -10.42
CA THR A 16 20.77 -3.34 -9.13
C THR A 16 21.47 -4.69 -9.23
N ILE A 17 21.82 -5.27 -8.08
CA ILE A 17 22.41 -6.62 -8.00
C ILE A 17 21.32 -7.64 -7.64
N ILE A 18 21.16 -8.66 -8.48
CA ILE A 18 20.30 -9.82 -8.22
C ILE A 18 21.13 -11.10 -8.33
N ASN A 19 21.17 -11.90 -7.27
CA ASN A 19 21.96 -13.14 -7.19
C ASN A 19 23.42 -12.94 -7.67
N GLY A 20 24.07 -11.88 -7.18
CA GLY A 20 25.45 -11.50 -7.54
C GLY A 20 25.65 -10.94 -8.95
N LYS A 21 24.58 -10.68 -9.73
CA LYS A 21 24.67 -10.14 -11.10
C LYS A 21 24.14 -8.71 -11.18
N ASP A 22 24.88 -7.84 -11.86
CA ASP A 22 24.42 -6.51 -12.23
C ASP A 22 23.35 -6.61 -13.34
N VAL A 23 22.18 -6.02 -13.09
CA VAL A 23 21.03 -6.07 -14.00
C VAL A 23 20.30 -4.73 -14.07
N VAL A 24 19.58 -4.53 -15.17
CA VAL A 24 18.59 -3.45 -15.31
C VAL A 24 17.24 -3.95 -14.79
N ASN A 25 16.66 -3.22 -13.84
CA ASN A 25 15.45 -3.60 -13.13
C ASN A 25 14.18 -3.05 -13.80
N PHE A 26 13.53 -3.89 -14.59
CA PHE A 26 12.19 -3.64 -15.14
C PHE A 26 11.06 -4.31 -14.35
N ALA A 27 11.36 -4.92 -13.19
CA ALA A 27 10.42 -5.72 -12.42
C ALA A 27 9.79 -4.98 -11.22
N SER A 28 10.38 -3.87 -10.79
CA SER A 28 9.90 -3.10 -9.64
C SER A 28 8.93 -1.99 -10.01
N ALA A 29 8.03 -1.63 -9.08
CA ALA A 29 7.12 -0.49 -9.21
C ALA A 29 7.76 0.85 -8.78
N ASN A 30 9.07 1.01 -8.94
CA ASN A 30 9.80 2.23 -8.53
C ASN A 30 9.79 3.31 -9.63
N TYR A 31 8.60 3.67 -10.10
CA TYR A 31 8.41 4.55 -11.27
C TYR A 31 9.04 5.94 -11.12
N LEU A 32 9.04 6.48 -9.88
CA LEU A 32 9.57 7.80 -9.58
C LEU A 32 11.03 7.77 -9.09
N GLY A 33 11.67 6.60 -9.05
CA GLY A 33 13.05 6.46 -8.58
C GLY A 33 13.24 6.82 -7.10
N LEU A 34 12.19 6.72 -6.30
CA LEU A 34 12.19 7.13 -4.90
C LEU A 34 12.89 6.13 -3.97
N THR A 35 12.90 4.84 -4.33
CA THR A 35 13.58 3.82 -3.54
C THR A 35 15.08 4.07 -3.47
N GLY A 36 15.58 4.35 -2.25
CA GLY A 36 17.00 4.63 -2.00
C GLY A 36 17.44 6.05 -2.37
N HIS A 37 16.49 6.98 -2.50
CA HIS A 37 16.77 8.42 -2.62
C HIS A 37 17.23 8.98 -1.27
N GLU A 38 18.32 9.75 -1.25
CA GLU A 38 19.00 10.27 -0.04
C GLU A 38 18.04 10.97 0.93
N LYS A 39 17.26 11.94 0.43
CA LYS A 39 16.23 12.64 1.23
C LYS A 39 15.23 11.70 1.93
N GLN A 40 14.90 10.54 1.36
CA GLN A 40 14.03 9.57 2.06
C GLN A 40 14.76 8.83 3.15
N LEU A 41 16.02 8.46 2.92
CA LEU A 41 16.85 7.80 3.93
C LEU A 41 17.08 8.70 5.13
N ASP A 42 17.36 9.99 4.90
CA ASP A 42 17.52 10.98 5.95
C ASP A 42 16.23 11.15 6.75
N SER A 43 15.10 11.33 6.06
CA SER A 43 13.79 11.47 6.71
C SER A 43 13.41 10.24 7.53
N SER A 44 13.71 9.04 7.03
CA SER A 44 13.47 7.78 7.76
C SER A 44 14.35 7.68 9.00
N THR A 45 15.62 8.10 8.90
CA THR A 45 16.57 8.08 10.02
C THR A 45 16.12 9.03 11.12
N SER A 46 15.81 10.29 10.78
CA SER A 46 15.28 11.26 11.75
C SER A 46 13.95 10.82 12.37
N ALA A 47 13.07 10.16 11.59
CA ALA A 47 11.83 9.63 12.13
C ALA A 47 12.09 8.50 13.16
N MET A 48 13.04 7.61 12.89
CA MET A 48 13.43 6.56 13.84
C MET A 48 14.05 7.13 15.12
N GLU A 49 14.87 8.16 15.02
CA GLU A 49 15.44 8.85 16.18
C GLU A 49 14.37 9.51 17.05
N LYS A 50 13.36 10.13 16.43
CA LYS A 50 12.28 10.83 17.14
C LYS A 50 11.22 9.89 17.71
N TYR A 51 10.79 8.88 16.95
CA TYR A 51 9.61 8.07 17.24
C TYR A 51 9.91 6.61 17.58
N GLY A 52 11.16 6.17 17.41
CA GLY A 52 11.51 4.76 17.48
C GLY A 52 11.02 3.97 16.26
N VAL A 53 10.93 2.65 16.41
CA VAL A 53 10.66 1.72 15.30
C VAL A 53 9.17 1.52 14.99
N GLY A 54 8.26 2.02 15.83
CA GLY A 54 6.83 1.87 15.61
C GLY A 54 5.96 2.32 16.77
N SER A 55 4.65 2.40 16.53
CA SER A 55 3.66 2.84 17.52
C SER A 55 3.24 1.78 18.53
N CYS A 56 3.58 0.50 18.28
CA CYS A 56 3.26 -0.65 19.14
C CYS A 56 1.78 -0.79 19.51
N GLY A 57 0.85 -0.17 18.77
CA GLY A 57 -0.58 -0.20 19.05
C GLY A 57 -1.47 0.15 17.85
N PRO A 58 -2.77 -0.17 17.90
CA PRO A 58 -3.70 0.16 16.84
C PRO A 58 -4.08 1.64 16.84
N ARG A 59 -4.46 2.16 15.66
CA ARG A 59 -4.86 3.56 15.44
C ARG A 59 -6.02 4.02 16.33
N GLY A 60 -6.95 3.12 16.65
CA GLY A 60 -8.11 3.39 17.49
C GLY A 60 -7.83 3.38 19.01
N PHE A 61 -6.57 3.23 19.42
CA PHE A 61 -6.18 3.26 20.82
C PHE A 61 -4.92 4.11 21.01
N TYR A 62 -3.82 3.57 21.55
CA TYR A 62 -2.57 4.31 21.76
C TYR A 62 -1.60 4.27 20.56
N GLY A 63 -2.03 3.85 19.37
CA GLY A 63 -1.17 3.67 18.20
C GLY A 63 -0.98 4.88 17.29
N THR A 64 -1.64 6.01 17.59
CA THR A 64 -1.64 7.19 16.73
C THR A 64 -0.58 8.20 17.16
N ILE A 65 0.48 8.29 16.36
CA ILE A 65 1.55 9.30 16.47
C ILE A 65 1.28 10.50 15.55
N ASP A 66 1.73 11.70 15.94
CA ASP A 66 1.55 12.98 15.22
C ASP A 66 1.90 12.91 13.73
N VAL A 67 3.00 12.25 13.36
CA VAL A 67 3.47 12.10 11.97
C VAL A 67 2.45 11.40 11.07
N HIS A 68 1.61 10.52 11.63
CA HIS A 68 0.56 9.89 10.85
C HIS A 68 -0.54 10.89 10.47
N LEU A 69 -0.92 11.78 11.39
CA LEU A 69 -1.93 12.82 11.15
C LEU A 69 -1.40 13.87 10.16
N ASP A 70 -0.10 14.21 10.24
CA ASP A 70 0.57 15.04 9.22
C ASP A 70 0.51 14.38 7.85
N CYS A 71 0.84 13.07 7.78
CA CYS A 71 0.79 12.31 6.53
C CYS A 71 -0.63 12.29 5.94
N GLU A 72 -1.65 11.98 6.74
CA GLU A 72 -3.06 11.98 6.34
C GLU A 72 -3.49 13.36 5.80
N THR A 73 -3.13 14.44 6.50
CA THR A 73 -3.43 15.82 6.09
C THR A 73 -2.78 16.17 4.74
N ARG A 74 -1.51 15.78 4.56
CA ARG A 74 -0.75 16.06 3.34
C ARG A 74 -1.26 15.26 2.14
N ILE A 75 -1.65 14.00 2.36
CA ILE A 75 -2.27 13.16 1.32
C ILE A 75 -3.62 13.73 0.92
N ALA A 76 -4.48 14.10 1.88
CA ALA A 76 -5.78 14.71 1.60
C ALA A 76 -5.63 16.00 0.78
N LYS A 77 -4.69 16.88 1.17
CA LYS A 77 -4.37 18.10 0.44
C LYS A 77 -3.84 17.82 -0.97
N PHE A 78 -2.99 16.81 -1.13
CA PHE A 78 -2.42 16.43 -2.44
C PHE A 78 -3.50 15.89 -3.39
N LEU A 79 -4.43 15.07 -2.88
CA LEU A 79 -5.51 14.48 -3.68
C LEU A 79 -6.73 15.40 -3.83
N GLY A 80 -6.81 16.50 -3.07
CA GLY A 80 -7.96 17.40 -3.06
C GLY A 80 -9.21 16.80 -2.40
N THR A 81 -9.02 15.88 -1.44
CA THR A 81 -10.13 15.26 -0.69
C THR A 81 -10.34 15.95 0.67
N PRO A 82 -11.54 15.86 1.27
CA PRO A 82 -11.79 16.45 2.59
C PRO A 82 -10.90 15.89 3.71
N ASP A 83 -10.56 14.60 3.62
CA ASP A 83 -9.73 13.89 4.59
C ASP A 83 -9.07 12.66 3.95
N SER A 84 -8.17 11.98 4.68
CA SER A 84 -7.62 10.68 4.31
C SER A 84 -7.30 9.82 5.53
N ILE A 85 -7.26 8.50 5.33
CA ILE A 85 -6.90 7.51 6.37
C ILE A 85 -5.77 6.65 5.83
N ILE A 86 -4.69 6.50 6.60
CA ILE A 86 -3.58 5.62 6.22
C ILE A 86 -3.77 4.19 6.71
N TYR A 87 -3.30 3.25 5.89
CA TYR A 87 -3.23 1.82 6.21
C TYR A 87 -1.78 1.35 6.06
N SER A 88 -1.38 0.34 6.85
CA SER A 88 -0.02 -0.22 6.77
C SER A 88 0.28 -0.91 5.43
N TYR A 89 -0.76 -1.32 4.68
CA TYR A 89 -0.58 -2.00 3.40
C TYR A 89 -1.80 -1.84 2.48
N GLY A 90 -1.58 -1.71 1.17
CA GLY A 90 -2.65 -1.43 0.20
C GLY A 90 -3.72 -2.52 0.09
N LEU A 91 -3.35 -3.80 0.27
CA LEU A 91 -4.33 -4.90 0.35
C LEU A 91 -5.24 -4.76 1.59
N ALA A 92 -4.69 -4.32 2.73
CA ALA A 92 -5.47 -4.11 3.94
C ALA A 92 -6.49 -2.96 3.79
N THR A 93 -6.15 -1.93 3.01
CA THR A 93 -7.11 -0.89 2.62
C THR A 93 -8.29 -1.50 1.89
N MET A 94 -8.06 -2.20 0.77
CA MET A 94 -9.15 -2.79 -0.03
C MET A 94 -10.02 -3.76 0.78
N PHE A 95 -9.41 -4.61 1.61
CA PHE A 95 -10.13 -5.62 2.39
C PHE A 95 -10.97 -5.03 3.52
N SER A 96 -10.62 -3.86 4.03
CA SER A 96 -11.36 -3.21 5.11
C SER A 96 -12.37 -2.20 4.58
N THR A 97 -12.00 -1.40 3.58
CA THR A 97 -12.83 -0.33 3.03
C THR A 97 -14.06 -0.89 2.31
N ILE A 98 -13.90 -1.91 1.45
CA ILE A 98 -15.03 -2.43 0.66
C ILE A 98 -16.14 -3.00 1.57
N PRO A 99 -15.88 -3.91 2.52
CA PRO A 99 -16.91 -4.42 3.42
C PRO A 99 -17.44 -3.39 4.43
N CYS A 100 -16.72 -2.27 4.65
CA CYS A 100 -17.22 -1.19 5.49
C CYS A 100 -18.47 -0.55 4.87
N PHE A 101 -18.41 -0.27 3.56
CA PHE A 101 -19.46 0.43 2.82
C PHE A 101 -20.42 -0.49 2.05
N CYS A 102 -20.01 -1.72 1.71
CA CYS A 102 -20.84 -2.67 0.98
C CYS A 102 -21.35 -3.78 1.92
N LYS A 103 -22.66 -4.01 1.92
CA LYS A 103 -23.36 -5.05 2.68
C LYS A 103 -24.15 -5.98 1.77
N LYS A 104 -24.72 -7.03 2.36
CA LYS A 104 -25.63 -7.93 1.66
C LYS A 104 -26.85 -7.16 1.15
N GLY A 105 -27.12 -7.23 -0.15
CA GLY A 105 -28.24 -6.55 -0.79
C GLY A 105 -27.84 -5.32 -1.61
N ASP A 106 -26.63 -4.80 -1.41
CA ASP A 106 -26.11 -3.71 -2.22
C ASP A 106 -25.74 -4.20 -3.63
N ILE A 107 -25.79 -3.28 -4.60
CA ILE A 107 -25.31 -3.50 -5.96
C ILE A 107 -23.96 -2.81 -6.08
N VAL A 108 -22.94 -3.58 -6.48
CA VAL A 108 -21.60 -3.06 -6.74
C VAL A 108 -21.27 -3.29 -8.21
N VAL A 109 -20.95 -2.21 -8.91
CA VAL A 109 -20.45 -2.27 -10.29
C VAL A 109 -18.94 -2.34 -10.23
N VAL A 110 -18.36 -3.36 -10.83
CA VAL A 110 -16.91 -3.59 -10.80
C VAL A 110 -16.43 -4.06 -12.17
N ASP A 111 -15.25 -3.57 -12.57
CA ASP A 111 -14.58 -4.01 -13.79
C ASP A 111 -14.03 -5.45 -13.63
N GLU A 112 -14.00 -6.22 -14.70
CA GLU A 112 -13.48 -7.61 -14.67
C GLU A 112 -11.97 -7.67 -14.38
N GLY A 113 -11.21 -6.66 -14.82
CA GLY A 113 -9.76 -6.56 -14.68
C GLY A 113 -9.28 -5.95 -13.37
N VAL A 114 -10.14 -5.75 -12.37
CA VAL A 114 -9.73 -5.18 -11.08
C VAL A 114 -8.70 -6.06 -10.36
N HIS A 115 -7.80 -5.41 -9.63
CA HIS A 115 -6.79 -6.07 -8.81
C HIS A 115 -7.42 -7.12 -7.88
N TRP A 116 -6.73 -8.25 -7.67
CA TRP A 116 -7.14 -9.35 -6.79
C TRP A 116 -7.58 -8.87 -5.38
N GLY A 117 -6.96 -7.79 -4.89
CA GLY A 117 -7.33 -7.13 -3.64
C GLY A 117 -8.79 -6.67 -3.58
N ILE A 118 -9.30 -6.08 -4.66
CA ILE A 118 -10.70 -5.62 -4.75
C ILE A 118 -11.64 -6.82 -4.79
N GLN A 119 -11.30 -7.84 -5.59
CA GLN A 119 -12.09 -9.07 -5.72
C GLN A 119 -12.29 -9.75 -4.36
N ASN A 120 -11.24 -9.82 -3.54
CA ASN A 120 -11.32 -10.38 -2.19
C ASN A 120 -12.08 -9.48 -1.22
N GLY A 121 -11.95 -8.15 -1.32
CA GLY A 121 -12.78 -7.22 -0.54
C GLY A 121 -14.28 -7.44 -0.81
N LEU A 122 -14.67 -7.64 -2.07
CA LEU A 122 -16.05 -7.97 -2.46
C LEU A 122 -16.48 -9.33 -1.89
N TYR A 123 -15.61 -10.34 -1.93
CA TYR A 123 -15.89 -11.64 -1.33
C TYR A 123 -16.17 -11.53 0.18
N LEU A 124 -15.36 -10.74 0.89
CA LEU A 124 -15.50 -10.50 2.34
C LEU A 124 -16.77 -9.72 2.70
N SER A 125 -17.35 -8.96 1.77
CA SER A 125 -18.60 -8.20 1.98
C SER A 125 -19.89 -9.05 1.97
N ARG A 126 -19.77 -10.38 2.08
CA ARG A 126 -20.88 -11.36 2.13
C ARG A 126 -21.74 -11.40 0.86
N ARG A 127 -21.07 -11.29 -0.30
CA ARG A 127 -21.63 -11.40 -1.66
C ARG A 127 -22.77 -10.41 -1.94
N PRO A 128 -22.47 -9.12 -2.12
CA PRO A 128 -23.38 -8.17 -2.78
C PRO A 128 -23.65 -8.63 -4.22
N HIS A 129 -24.69 -8.07 -4.84
CA HIS A 129 -24.94 -8.32 -6.27
C HIS A 129 -23.87 -7.58 -7.08
N CYS A 130 -22.93 -8.31 -7.65
CA CYS A 130 -21.89 -7.75 -8.52
C CYS A 130 -22.37 -7.75 -9.96
N ALA A 131 -22.47 -6.57 -10.57
CA ALA A 131 -22.59 -6.43 -12.02
C ALA A 131 -21.19 -6.19 -12.58
N PHE A 132 -20.72 -7.11 -13.42
CA PHE A 132 -19.44 -6.94 -14.13
C PHE A 132 -19.67 -6.13 -15.39
N GLN A 133 -18.91 -5.05 -15.55
CA GLN A 133 -18.90 -4.28 -16.78
C GLN A 133 -17.66 -4.69 -17.57
N ALA A 134 -17.87 -5.33 -18.72
CA ALA A 134 -16.79 -5.56 -19.70
C ALA A 134 -16.45 -4.23 -20.37
N GLN A 135 -15.15 -3.96 -20.56
CA GLN A 135 -14.68 -2.88 -21.42
C GLN A 135 -14.95 -3.19 -22.89
#